data_AF-A0A396P877-F1
#
_entry.id   AF-A0A396P877-F1
#
_cell.length_a   1.000
_cell.length_b   1.000
_cell.length_c   1.000
_cell.angle_alpha   90.00
_cell.angle_beta   90.00
_cell.angle_gamma   90.00
#
_symmetry.space_group_name_H-M   'P 1'
#
loop_
_entity.id
_entity.type
_entity.pdbx_description
1 polymer ?
#
loop_
_entity_poly.entity_id
_entity_poly.type
_entity_poly.pdbx_seq_one_letter_code
_entity_poly.pdbx_strand_id
1 'polypeptide(L)'
;MSMLEWAKNEVAIASKRERGDKPESEWDYGCACYNSAMKAFKSLLGDDHSGLSIGITKNILNRLIDRKPLTPIEDTEEVWGEPRIDSRDKSKRYQCKRMSSLFKRVAQDGSVTYSDIDRYYCTNEENPHVSWHNGFVAKIYNEMYPLTLPYMPNSRPDVIVCDELLTDRKNGDYDTLAILYIKKADGERVEVNRYFKESEVSFAEISPEEYKERQRLHEERIKSEDESKAGRK
;
A
#
# COMPACT_ATOMS: atom_id res chain seq x y z
N MET A 1 -15.26 -13.19 -36.61
CA MET A 1 -15.44 -13.39 -35.15
C MET A 1 -15.57 -12.01 -34.53
N SER A 2 -16.73 -11.68 -33.97
CA SER A 2 -16.95 -10.43 -33.25
C SER A 2 -16.16 -10.41 -31.94
N MET A 3 -15.92 -9.22 -31.40
CA MET A 3 -15.23 -9.05 -30.12
C MET A 3 -15.95 -9.80 -28.97
N LEU A 4 -17.29 -9.83 -29.01
CA LEU A 4 -18.10 -10.56 -28.04
C LEU A 4 -17.96 -12.08 -28.18
N GLU A 5 -17.95 -12.62 -29.39
CA GLU A 5 -17.76 -14.05 -29.62
C GLU A 5 -16.38 -14.51 -29.15
N TRP A 6 -15.34 -13.73 -29.47
CA TRP A 6 -13.99 -14.00 -28.99
C TRP A 6 -13.94 -14.02 -27.45
N ALA A 7 -14.47 -12.99 -26.80
CA ALA A 7 -14.46 -12.90 -25.34
C ALA A 7 -15.24 -14.04 -24.67
N LYS A 8 -16.39 -14.46 -25.26
CA LYS A 8 -17.16 -15.62 -24.78
C LYS A 8 -16.34 -16.90 -24.83
N ASN A 9 -15.60 -17.11 -25.93
CA ASN A 9 -14.71 -18.27 -26.07
C ASN A 9 -13.59 -18.24 -25.02
N GLU A 10 -12.93 -17.10 -24.83
CA GLU A 10 -11.86 -16.97 -23.83
C GLU A 10 -12.36 -17.28 -22.40
N VAL A 11 -13.52 -16.73 -22.03
CA VAL A 11 -14.14 -17.02 -20.72
C VAL A 11 -14.51 -18.50 -20.58
N ALA A 12 -15.01 -19.14 -21.64
CA ALA A 12 -15.33 -20.56 -21.62
C ALA A 12 -14.08 -21.44 -21.42
N ILE A 13 -12.98 -21.13 -22.12
CA ILE A 13 -11.69 -21.82 -21.98
C ILE A 13 -11.16 -21.65 -20.55
N ALA A 14 -11.13 -20.42 -20.03
CA ALA A 14 -10.63 -20.13 -18.69
C ALA A 14 -11.49 -20.78 -17.58
N SER A 15 -12.82 -20.70 -17.70
CA SER A 15 -13.74 -21.31 -16.73
C SER A 15 -13.63 -22.82 -16.71
N LYS A 16 -13.44 -23.48 -17.86
CA LYS A 16 -13.21 -24.93 -17.92
C LYS A 16 -11.91 -25.32 -17.20
N ARG A 17 -10.84 -24.54 -17.40
CA ARG A 17 -9.55 -24.78 -16.74
C ARG A 17 -9.64 -24.59 -15.22
N GLU A 18 -10.30 -23.52 -14.78
CA GLU A 18 -10.48 -23.21 -13.36
C GLU A 18 -11.33 -24.28 -12.65
N ARG A 19 -12.40 -24.76 -13.30
CA ARG A 19 -13.29 -25.79 -12.75
C ARG A 19 -12.59 -27.15 -12.61
N GLY A 20 -11.73 -27.52 -13.56
CA GLY A 20 -11.14 -28.85 -13.63
C GLY A 20 -12.22 -29.93 -13.72
N ASP A 21 -12.15 -30.92 -12.83
CA ASP A 21 -13.08 -32.07 -12.78
C ASP A 21 -14.30 -31.85 -11.87
N LYS A 22 -14.45 -30.66 -11.27
CA LYS A 22 -15.59 -30.37 -10.39
C LYS A 22 -16.92 -30.43 -11.17
N PRO A 23 -18.00 -30.96 -10.59
CA PRO A 23 -19.32 -30.98 -11.21
C PRO A 23 -19.79 -29.57 -11.61
N GLU A 24 -20.53 -29.45 -12.72
CA GLU A 24 -21.10 -28.16 -13.14
C GLU A 24 -22.07 -27.55 -12.11
N SER A 25 -22.75 -28.40 -11.34
CA SER A 25 -23.67 -28.00 -10.28
C SER A 25 -22.98 -27.42 -9.04
N GLU A 26 -21.67 -27.61 -8.89
CA GLU A 26 -20.90 -27.05 -7.79
C GLU A 26 -20.53 -25.60 -8.07
N TRP A 27 -20.67 -24.76 -7.04
CA TRP A 27 -20.28 -23.36 -7.12
C TRP A 27 -18.75 -23.25 -7.16
N ASP A 28 -18.26 -22.43 -8.10
CA ASP A 28 -16.84 -22.19 -8.28
C ASP A 28 -16.58 -20.68 -8.34
N TYR A 29 -15.76 -20.20 -7.39
CA TYR A 29 -15.47 -18.76 -7.21
C TYR A 29 -14.78 -18.16 -8.44
N GLY A 30 -13.78 -18.85 -9.01
CA GLY A 30 -13.06 -18.35 -10.18
C GLY A 30 -13.96 -18.29 -11.42
N CYS A 31 -14.80 -19.31 -11.63
CA CYS A 31 -15.85 -19.28 -12.66
C CYS A 31 -16.83 -18.11 -12.46
N ALA A 32 -17.23 -17.83 -11.21
CA ALA A 32 -18.12 -16.71 -10.89
C ALA A 32 -17.46 -15.34 -11.19
N CYS A 33 -16.15 -15.21 -10.97
CA CYS A 33 -15.37 -14.03 -11.36
C CYS A 33 -15.37 -13.83 -12.89
N TYR A 34 -15.10 -14.89 -13.67
CA TYR A 34 -15.16 -14.80 -15.14
C TYR A 34 -16.55 -14.43 -15.66
N ASN A 35 -17.60 -14.99 -15.07
CA ASN A 35 -18.98 -14.64 -15.40
C ASN A 35 -19.30 -13.17 -15.10
N SER A 36 -18.80 -12.63 -13.98
CA SER A 36 -18.96 -11.22 -13.63
C SER A 36 -18.20 -10.31 -14.59
N ALA A 37 -16.97 -10.68 -14.95
CA ALA A 37 -16.19 -9.97 -15.96
C ALA A 37 -16.90 -9.94 -17.34
N MET A 38 -17.50 -11.06 -17.76
CA MET A 38 -18.28 -11.15 -18.99
C MET A 38 -19.54 -10.27 -18.96
N LYS A 39 -20.21 -10.15 -17.81
CA LYS A 39 -21.36 -9.23 -17.64
C LYS A 39 -20.93 -7.78 -17.81
N ALA A 40 -19.84 -7.37 -17.15
CA ALA A 40 -19.29 -6.01 -17.30
C ALA A 40 -18.89 -5.73 -18.75
N PHE A 41 -18.21 -6.68 -19.41
CA PHE A 41 -17.79 -6.54 -20.80
C PHE A 41 -18.97 -6.39 -21.77
N LYS A 42 -20.04 -7.19 -21.59
CA LYS A 42 -21.28 -7.06 -22.37
C LYS A 42 -21.95 -5.70 -22.18
N SER A 43 -21.95 -5.16 -20.96
CA SER A 43 -22.48 -3.81 -20.69
C SER A 43 -21.72 -2.78 -21.50
N LEU A 44 -20.38 -2.81 -21.49
CA LEU A 44 -19.55 -1.89 -22.26
C LEU A 44 -19.86 -1.95 -23.76
N LEU A 45 -19.96 -3.15 -24.33
CA LEU A 45 -20.29 -3.30 -25.75
C LEU A 45 -21.72 -2.86 -26.07
N GLY A 46 -22.66 -3.00 -25.12
CA GLY A 46 -24.03 -2.53 -25.26
C GLY A 46 -24.17 -1.00 -25.27
N ASP A 47 -23.23 -0.31 -24.62
CA ASP A 47 -23.10 1.16 -24.61
C ASP A 47 -22.20 1.68 -25.75
N ASP A 48 -21.97 0.86 -26.79
CA ASP A 48 -21.10 1.15 -27.94
C ASP A 48 -19.65 1.51 -27.58
N HIS A 49 -19.17 1.13 -26.38
CA HIS A 49 -17.77 1.29 -26.04
C HIS A 49 -16.89 0.32 -26.83
N SER A 50 -15.80 0.86 -27.35
CA SER A 50 -14.77 0.11 -28.09
C SER A 50 -13.41 0.81 -27.96
N GLY A 51 -12.32 0.04 -28.09
CA GLY A 51 -10.95 0.57 -28.11
C GLY A 51 -10.66 1.53 -26.95
N LEU A 52 -10.47 2.82 -27.28
CA LEU A 52 -10.13 3.88 -26.33
C LEU A 52 -11.20 4.07 -25.23
N SER A 53 -12.49 4.05 -25.57
CA SER A 53 -13.54 4.32 -24.58
C SER A 53 -13.63 3.22 -23.53
N ILE A 54 -13.37 1.96 -23.90
CA ILE A 54 -13.19 0.86 -22.92
C ILE A 54 -12.00 1.14 -21.99
N GLY A 55 -10.89 1.64 -22.53
CA GLY A 55 -9.71 1.99 -21.73
C GLY A 55 -9.99 3.08 -20.69
N ILE A 56 -10.71 4.14 -21.09
CA ILE A 56 -11.14 5.22 -20.18
C ILE A 56 -12.08 4.67 -19.10
N THR A 57 -13.12 3.93 -19.50
CA THR A 57 -14.10 3.36 -18.56
C THR A 57 -13.45 2.39 -17.59
N LYS A 58 -12.49 1.56 -18.04
CA LYS A 58 -11.69 0.69 -17.19
C LYS A 58 -10.92 1.47 -16.11
N ASN A 59 -10.29 2.59 -16.48
CA ASN A 59 -9.55 3.40 -15.51
C ASN A 59 -10.47 4.03 -14.45
N ILE A 60 -11.65 4.50 -14.86
CA ILE A 60 -12.68 5.03 -13.94
C ILE A 60 -13.19 3.93 -13.02
N LEU A 61 -13.53 2.77 -13.56
CA LEU A 61 -14.02 1.63 -12.81
C LEU A 61 -12.99 1.14 -11.77
N ASN A 62 -11.72 1.04 -12.15
CA ASN A 62 -10.66 0.66 -11.22
C ASN A 62 -10.59 1.63 -10.03
N ARG A 63 -10.68 2.94 -10.27
CA ARG A 63 -10.72 3.93 -9.16
C ARG A 63 -11.92 3.70 -8.25
N LEU A 64 -13.10 3.42 -8.79
CA LEU A 64 -14.30 3.14 -7.98
C LEU A 64 -14.15 1.86 -7.15
N ILE A 65 -13.60 0.79 -7.74
CA ILE A 65 -13.30 -0.47 -7.03
C ILE A 65 -12.33 -0.21 -5.87
N ASP A 66 -11.28 0.58 -6.13
CA ASP A 66 -10.27 0.96 -5.13
C ASP A 66 -10.76 2.05 -4.15
N ARG A 67 -12.03 2.46 -4.23
CA ARG A 67 -12.64 3.53 -3.41
C ARG A 67 -11.89 4.87 -3.50
N LYS A 68 -11.32 5.17 -4.66
CA LYS A 68 -10.62 6.42 -4.97
C LYS A 68 -11.57 7.44 -5.60
N PRO A 69 -11.43 8.73 -5.27
CA PRO A 69 -12.25 9.78 -5.84
C PRO A 69 -11.99 9.96 -7.35
N LEU A 70 -13.02 10.33 -8.12
CA LEU A 70 -12.91 10.61 -9.56
C LEU A 70 -12.51 12.06 -9.88
N THR A 71 -12.56 12.94 -8.90
CA THR A 71 -12.12 14.34 -9.00
C THR A 71 -11.29 14.70 -7.77
N PRO A 72 -10.44 15.74 -7.83
CA PRO A 72 -9.70 16.20 -6.67
C PRO A 72 -10.61 16.46 -5.46
N ILE A 73 -10.08 16.24 -4.27
CA ILE A 73 -10.73 16.51 -2.99
C ILE A 73 -10.30 17.90 -2.55
N GLU A 74 -11.27 18.81 -2.39
CA GLU A 74 -11.06 20.16 -1.86
C GLU A 74 -11.14 20.18 -0.33
N ASP A 75 -10.56 21.21 0.31
CA ASP A 75 -10.71 21.41 1.76
C ASP A 75 -12.02 22.14 2.10
N THR A 76 -13.14 21.42 2.04
CA THR A 76 -14.45 21.97 2.37
C THR A 76 -15.14 21.19 3.48
N GLU A 77 -16.02 21.85 4.25
CA GLU A 77 -16.65 21.25 5.42
C GLU A 77 -17.46 19.99 5.06
N GLU A 78 -18.13 20.01 3.91
CA GLU A 78 -18.95 18.89 3.42
C GLU A 78 -18.14 17.62 3.12
N VAL A 79 -16.85 17.75 2.77
CA VAL A 79 -15.95 16.62 2.48
C VAL A 79 -15.58 15.86 3.75
N TRP A 80 -15.56 16.53 4.90
CA TRP A 80 -15.07 15.96 6.16
C TRP A 80 -16.20 15.38 7.01
N GLY A 81 -15.95 14.22 7.59
CA GLY A 81 -16.82 13.60 8.61
C GLY A 81 -16.78 14.36 9.95
N GLU A 82 -17.53 13.86 10.93
CA GLU A 82 -17.49 14.45 12.27
C GLU A 82 -16.09 14.31 12.90
N PRO A 83 -15.61 15.35 13.62
CA PRO A 83 -14.31 15.31 14.25
C PRO A 83 -14.27 14.32 15.43
N ARG A 84 -13.16 13.60 15.53
CA ARG A 84 -12.76 12.89 16.74
C ARG A 84 -11.65 13.68 17.43
N ILE A 85 -11.75 13.84 18.75
CA ILE A 85 -10.72 14.54 19.54
C ILE A 85 -9.64 13.53 19.95
N ASP A 86 -8.37 13.77 19.60
CA ASP A 86 -7.27 12.94 20.07
C ASP A 86 -7.05 13.21 21.57
N SER A 87 -7.06 12.15 22.38
CA SER A 87 -6.92 12.27 23.83
C SER A 87 -5.58 12.85 24.27
N ARG A 88 -4.51 12.63 23.48
CA ARG A 88 -3.12 12.95 23.83
C ARG A 88 -2.80 14.43 23.70
N ASP A 89 -3.27 15.07 22.64
CA ASP A 89 -2.98 16.49 22.36
C ASP A 89 -4.20 17.34 22.03
N LYS A 90 -5.40 16.76 22.19
CA LYS A 90 -6.70 17.42 22.00
C LYS A 90 -6.92 17.97 20.58
N SER A 91 -6.11 17.56 19.61
CA SER A 91 -6.33 17.89 18.20
C SER A 91 -7.64 17.29 17.69
N LYS A 92 -8.26 17.94 16.71
CA LYS A 92 -9.43 17.41 16.01
C LYS A 92 -8.96 16.64 14.78
N ARG A 93 -9.34 15.37 14.68
CA ARG A 93 -9.10 14.52 13.52
C ARG A 93 -10.39 14.28 12.77
N TYR A 94 -10.38 14.53 11.48
CA TYR A 94 -11.48 14.35 10.55
C TYR A 94 -11.10 13.26 9.56
N GLN A 95 -12.04 12.39 9.21
CA GLN A 95 -11.89 11.42 8.14
C GLN A 95 -12.67 11.91 6.91
N CYS A 96 -12.08 11.82 5.73
CA CYS A 96 -12.74 12.24 4.50
C CYS A 96 -13.88 11.27 4.14
N LYS A 97 -15.05 11.81 3.79
CA LYS A 97 -16.23 11.03 3.36
C LYS A 97 -16.06 10.41 1.98
N ARG A 98 -15.25 11.04 1.12
CA ARG A 98 -15.00 10.59 -0.27
C ARG A 98 -13.89 9.54 -0.37
N MET A 99 -13.01 9.49 0.62
CA MET A 99 -11.88 8.55 0.66
C MET A 99 -11.48 8.25 2.10
N SER A 100 -11.77 7.05 2.58
CA SER A 100 -11.59 6.68 3.99
C SER A 100 -10.13 6.71 4.47
N SER A 101 -9.17 6.63 3.56
CA SER A 101 -7.74 6.67 3.90
C SER A 101 -7.21 8.10 4.14
N LEU A 102 -7.94 9.14 3.69
CA LEU A 102 -7.57 10.54 3.87
C LEU A 102 -8.07 11.10 5.19
N PHE A 103 -7.16 11.72 5.94
CA PHE A 103 -7.43 12.37 7.21
C PHE A 103 -6.94 13.81 7.20
N LYS A 104 -7.73 14.68 7.82
CA LYS A 104 -7.36 16.05 8.20
C LYS A 104 -7.19 16.10 9.71
N ARG A 105 -6.16 16.80 10.16
CA ARG A 105 -5.90 17.06 11.57
C ARG A 105 -5.77 18.56 11.79
N VAL A 106 -6.50 19.06 12.78
CA VAL A 106 -6.46 20.46 13.23
C VAL A 106 -5.91 20.46 14.65
N ALA A 107 -4.72 21.02 14.83
CA ALA A 107 -4.11 21.16 16.16
C ALA A 107 -4.77 22.29 16.97
N GLN A 108 -4.41 22.40 18.25
CA GLN A 108 -4.99 23.42 19.14
C GLN A 108 -4.64 24.86 18.73
N ASP A 109 -3.50 25.05 18.07
CA ASP A 109 -3.06 26.33 17.52
C ASP A 109 -3.72 26.68 16.18
N GLY A 110 -4.60 25.80 15.67
CA GLY A 110 -5.28 25.96 14.39
C GLY A 110 -4.48 25.45 13.18
N SER A 111 -3.26 24.94 13.37
CA SER A 111 -2.49 24.36 12.27
C SER A 111 -3.17 23.12 11.70
N VAL A 112 -3.16 23.01 10.37
CA VAL A 112 -3.83 21.94 9.63
C VAL A 112 -2.81 21.07 8.92
N THR A 113 -2.96 19.75 9.10
CA THR A 113 -2.16 18.75 8.40
C THR A 113 -3.06 17.69 7.77
N TYR A 114 -2.58 17.10 6.68
CA TYR A 114 -3.28 16.05 5.94
C TYR A 114 -2.42 14.80 5.84
N SER A 115 -3.07 13.65 5.85
CA SER A 115 -2.40 12.35 5.68
C SER A 115 -3.30 11.39 4.94
N ASP A 116 -2.72 10.62 4.01
CA ASP A 116 -3.38 9.50 3.35
C ASP A 116 -2.60 8.22 3.68
N ILE A 117 -3.23 7.32 4.41
CA ILE A 117 -2.58 6.09 4.89
C ILE A 117 -2.39 5.05 3.77
N ASP A 118 -3.11 5.18 2.66
CA ASP A 118 -3.01 4.29 1.50
C ASP A 118 -2.11 4.89 0.40
N ARG A 119 -1.47 6.05 0.66
CA ARG A 119 -0.57 6.71 -0.30
C ARG A 119 0.75 5.95 -0.48
N TYR A 120 1.12 5.12 0.49
CA TYR A 120 2.35 4.33 0.46
C TYR A 120 2.18 3.02 1.22
N TYR A 121 3.09 2.08 0.97
CA TYR A 121 3.33 0.94 1.87
C TYR A 121 4.84 0.65 1.96
N CYS A 122 5.25 -0.04 3.01
CA CYS A 122 6.63 -0.49 3.22
C CYS A 122 6.78 -1.92 2.71
N THR A 123 7.94 -2.25 2.14
CA THR A 123 8.35 -3.61 1.76
C THR A 123 9.84 -3.77 2.03
N ASN A 124 10.35 -4.99 2.09
CA ASN A 124 11.80 -5.25 2.05
C ASN A 124 12.23 -5.70 0.65
N GLU A 125 13.53 -5.65 0.39
CA GLU A 125 14.09 -6.03 -0.91
C GLU A 125 14.17 -7.56 -1.08
N GLU A 126 14.43 -8.29 0.00
CA GLU A 126 14.55 -9.76 -0.01
C GLU A 126 13.20 -10.47 -0.20
N ASN A 127 12.10 -9.88 0.29
CA ASN A 127 10.75 -10.43 0.21
C ASN A 127 9.74 -9.34 -0.21
N PRO A 128 9.78 -8.91 -1.49
CA PRO A 128 8.97 -7.79 -1.99
C PRO A 128 7.46 -8.05 -2.01
N HIS A 129 7.04 -9.27 -1.64
CA HIS A 129 5.63 -9.66 -1.57
C HIS A 129 5.02 -9.43 -0.19
N VAL A 130 5.84 -9.14 0.83
CA VAL A 130 5.37 -8.79 2.17
C VAL A 130 5.34 -7.27 2.29
N SER A 131 4.14 -6.74 2.54
CA SER A 131 3.92 -5.32 2.75
C SER A 131 3.41 -5.00 4.15
N TRP A 132 3.80 -3.85 4.67
CA TRP A 132 3.34 -3.35 5.96
C TRP A 132 3.23 -1.82 6.00
N HIS A 133 2.68 -1.30 7.08
CA HIS A 133 2.66 0.14 7.38
C HIS A 133 3.40 0.41 8.69
N ASN A 134 4.26 1.43 8.67
CA ASN A 134 5.00 1.87 9.84
C ASN A 134 4.79 3.37 10.07
N GLY A 135 4.38 3.76 11.28
CA GLY A 135 4.06 5.16 11.63
C GLY A 135 5.28 6.09 11.69
N PHE A 136 6.46 5.56 12.01
CA PHE A 136 7.70 6.32 11.98
C PHE A 136 8.13 6.60 10.53
N VAL A 137 8.08 5.58 9.66
CA VAL A 137 8.30 5.74 8.22
C VAL A 137 7.28 6.71 7.61
N ALA A 138 6.01 6.63 8.04
CA ALA A 138 4.96 7.56 7.61
C ALA A 138 5.35 9.03 7.80
N LYS A 139 5.92 9.33 8.98
CA LYS A 139 6.31 10.68 9.35
C LYS A 139 7.39 11.21 8.42
N ILE A 140 8.46 10.42 8.21
CA ILE A 140 9.55 10.75 7.29
C ILE A 140 9.01 10.95 5.87
N TYR A 141 8.17 10.04 5.39
CA TYR A 141 7.60 10.12 4.05
C TYR A 141 6.72 11.37 3.86
N ASN A 142 5.89 11.71 4.85
CA ASN A 142 5.04 12.91 4.79
C ASN A 142 5.84 14.21 4.92
N GLU A 143 6.99 14.20 5.59
CA GLU A 143 7.92 15.34 5.61
C GLU A 143 8.59 15.53 4.25
N MET A 144 9.00 14.45 3.58
CA MET A 144 9.60 14.49 2.24
C MET A 144 8.58 14.87 1.15
N TYR A 145 7.34 14.41 1.28
CA TYR A 145 6.28 14.64 0.31
C TYR A 145 5.00 15.14 0.99
N PRO A 146 4.97 16.38 1.51
CA PRO A 146 3.79 16.93 2.19
C PRO A 146 2.53 16.81 1.33
N LEU A 147 1.43 16.39 1.96
CA LEU A 147 0.13 16.31 1.29
C LEU A 147 -0.54 17.68 1.31
N THR A 148 -0.94 18.17 0.14
CA THR A 148 -1.66 19.43 -0.05
C THR A 148 -3.03 19.19 -0.70
N LEU A 149 -3.95 20.13 -0.51
CA LEU A 149 -5.25 20.16 -1.18
C LEU A 149 -5.25 21.26 -2.26
N PRO A 150 -5.99 21.09 -3.38
CA PRO A 150 -6.81 19.92 -3.72
C PRO A 150 -6.00 18.63 -3.95
N TYR A 151 -6.51 17.51 -3.44
CA TYR A 151 -5.79 16.24 -3.44
C TYR A 151 -6.42 15.23 -4.40
N MET A 152 -5.61 14.72 -5.31
CA MET A 152 -5.98 13.63 -6.21
C MET A 152 -5.03 12.45 -5.97
N PRO A 153 -5.50 11.35 -5.35
CA PRO A 153 -4.64 10.22 -5.05
C PRO A 153 -4.25 9.48 -6.33
N ASN A 154 -2.99 9.04 -6.38
CA ASN A 154 -2.46 8.20 -7.43
C ASN A 154 -3.24 6.88 -7.52
N SER A 155 -3.29 6.30 -8.72
CA SER A 155 -3.94 4.99 -8.92
C SER A 155 -3.21 3.87 -8.18
N ARG A 156 -1.92 4.02 -7.90
CA ARG A 156 -1.11 3.09 -7.11
C ARG A 156 -0.44 3.81 -5.94
N PRO A 157 -0.20 3.14 -4.82
CA PRO A 157 0.63 3.67 -3.74
C PRO A 157 2.09 3.75 -4.17
N ASP A 158 2.85 4.61 -3.49
CA ASP A 158 4.31 4.58 -3.54
C ASP A 158 4.82 3.41 -2.71
N VAL A 159 5.92 2.79 -3.14
CA VAL A 159 6.53 1.66 -2.43
C VAL A 159 7.80 2.12 -1.75
N ILE A 160 7.80 2.10 -0.41
CA ILE A 160 8.96 2.43 0.40
C ILE A 160 9.72 1.14 0.67
N VAL A 161 10.97 1.04 0.21
CA VAL A 161 11.81 -0.13 0.46
C VAL A 161 12.66 0.12 1.69
N CYS A 162 12.45 -0.74 2.67
CA CYS A 162 13.08 -0.67 3.98
C CYS A 162 13.92 -1.93 4.23
N ASP A 163 14.82 -1.81 5.20
CA ASP A 163 15.52 -2.94 5.80
C ASP A 163 15.34 -2.90 7.32
N GLU A 164 15.16 -4.06 7.94
CA GLU A 164 14.90 -4.22 9.37
C GLU A 164 15.92 -5.20 9.95
N LEU A 165 16.79 -4.71 10.83
CA LEU A 165 17.82 -5.51 11.47
C LEU A 165 17.57 -5.62 12.97
N LEU A 166 18.00 -6.74 13.52
CA LEU A 166 17.99 -7.04 14.94
C LEU A 166 19.39 -7.41 15.41
N THR A 167 19.99 -6.60 16.28
CA THR A 167 21.33 -6.84 16.83
C THR A 167 21.32 -7.74 18.08
N ASP A 168 20.27 -7.66 18.92
CA ASP A 168 20.07 -8.53 20.09
C ASP A 168 18.58 -8.89 20.23
N ARG A 169 18.27 -10.18 20.48
CA ARG A 169 16.91 -10.69 20.72
C ARG A 169 16.18 -9.99 21.86
N LYS A 170 16.90 -9.42 22.83
CA LYS A 170 16.31 -8.67 23.93
C LYS A 170 15.59 -7.40 23.47
N ASN A 171 15.90 -6.91 22.27
CA ASN A 171 15.31 -5.70 21.70
C ASN A 171 14.01 -5.99 20.92
N GLY A 172 13.51 -7.23 20.94
CA GLY A 172 12.25 -7.59 20.30
C GLY A 172 12.45 -8.08 18.85
N ASP A 173 11.63 -7.54 17.94
CA ASP A 173 11.56 -8.03 16.55
C ASP A 173 12.65 -7.42 15.66
N TYR A 174 12.90 -6.12 15.82
CA TYR A 174 13.98 -5.37 15.16
C TYR A 174 14.35 -4.17 16.03
N ASP A 175 15.61 -3.74 15.94
CA ASP A 175 16.13 -2.58 16.68
C ASP A 175 16.83 -1.56 15.77
N THR A 176 16.79 -1.83 14.46
CA THR A 176 17.40 -1.03 13.41
C THR A 176 16.46 -0.99 12.22
N LEU A 177 16.29 0.19 11.64
CA LEU A 177 15.45 0.41 10.47
C LEU A 177 16.22 1.25 9.46
N ALA A 178 16.28 0.82 8.21
CA ALA A 178 16.76 1.63 7.09
C ALA A 178 15.61 1.95 6.15
N ILE A 179 15.58 3.18 5.63
CA ILE A 179 14.78 3.55 4.48
C ILE A 179 15.74 3.71 3.31
N LEU A 180 15.75 2.73 2.42
CA LEU A 180 16.72 2.64 1.34
C LEU A 180 16.32 3.56 0.19
N TYR A 181 15.15 3.30 -0.40
CA TYR A 181 14.64 4.06 -1.53
C TYR A 181 13.12 4.00 -1.61
N ILE A 182 12.52 4.90 -2.39
CA ILE A 182 11.09 4.94 -2.68
C ILE A 182 10.88 4.72 -4.18
N LYS A 183 10.03 3.77 -4.55
CA LYS A 183 9.50 3.62 -5.91
C LYS A 183 8.17 4.38 -5.97
N LYS A 184 8.17 5.54 -6.61
CA LYS A 184 7.00 6.39 -6.81
C LYS A 184 5.99 5.71 -7.73
N ALA A 185 4.71 6.10 -7.63
CA ALA A 185 3.63 5.51 -8.40
C ALA A 185 3.77 5.69 -9.93
N ASP A 186 4.55 6.67 -10.38
CA ASP A 186 4.91 6.91 -11.79
C ASP A 186 6.09 6.04 -12.28
N GLY A 187 6.74 5.30 -11.37
CA GLY A 187 7.88 4.44 -11.65
C GLY A 187 9.23 5.06 -11.32
N GLU A 188 9.29 6.33 -10.89
CA GLU A 188 10.55 6.95 -10.45
C GLU A 188 11.09 6.26 -9.20
N ARG A 189 12.41 6.03 -9.14
CA ARG A 189 13.10 5.56 -7.95
C ARG A 189 13.88 6.71 -7.32
N VAL A 190 13.59 7.01 -6.06
CA VAL A 190 14.25 8.06 -5.28
C VAL A 190 15.04 7.42 -4.14
N GLU A 191 16.35 7.62 -4.15
CA GLU A 191 17.24 7.17 -3.07
C GLU A 191 17.03 7.99 -1.79
N VAL A 192 16.85 7.31 -0.65
CA VAL A 192 16.65 7.95 0.65
C VAL A 192 17.87 7.74 1.54
N ASN A 193 18.32 6.49 1.68
CA ASN A 193 19.52 6.09 2.42
C ASN A 193 19.62 6.74 3.82
N ARG A 194 18.52 6.65 4.58
CA ARG A 194 18.45 7.09 5.98
C ARG A 194 18.35 5.88 6.89
N TYR A 195 19.11 5.89 7.98
CA TYR A 195 19.29 4.74 8.86
C TYR A 195 18.96 5.14 10.28
N PHE A 196 18.34 4.22 11.02
CA PHE A 196 17.86 4.52 12.35
C PHE A 196 18.09 3.34 13.28
N LYS A 197 18.37 3.64 14.55
CA LYS A 197 18.34 2.67 15.66
C LYS A 197 17.22 3.00 16.62
N GLU A 198 16.72 1.98 17.30
CA GLU A 198 15.76 2.15 18.38
C GLU A 198 16.35 2.99 19.52
N SER A 199 15.50 3.78 20.15
CA SER A 199 15.77 4.64 21.30
C SER A 199 14.62 4.53 22.29
N GLU A 200 14.75 5.14 23.48
CA GLU A 200 13.73 5.02 24.54
C GLU A 200 12.31 5.45 24.13
N VAL A 201 12.19 6.37 23.17
CA VAL A 201 10.90 6.96 22.75
C VAL A 201 10.49 6.55 21.34
N SER A 202 11.45 6.39 20.41
CA SER A 202 11.20 6.04 19.02
C SER A 202 12.51 5.62 18.34
N PHE A 203 12.83 6.13 17.17
CA PHE A 203 14.04 5.86 16.42
C PHE A 203 14.93 7.11 16.32
N ALA A 204 16.24 6.93 16.50
CA ALA A 204 17.25 7.96 16.33
C ALA A 204 18.04 7.70 15.04
N GLU A 205 18.27 8.74 14.25
CA GLU A 205 19.04 8.64 13.01
C GLU A 205 20.51 8.34 13.31
N ILE A 206 21.09 7.41 12.55
CA ILE A 206 22.48 6.95 12.68
C ILE A 206 23.22 7.11 11.37
N SER A 207 24.55 7.10 11.43
CA SER A 207 25.37 7.20 10.23
C SER A 207 25.35 5.89 9.42
N PRO A 208 25.66 5.94 8.11
CA PRO A 208 25.81 4.74 7.29
C PRO A 208 26.86 3.76 7.85
N GLU A 209 27.91 4.27 8.51
CA GLU A 209 28.96 3.47 9.13
C GLU A 209 28.42 2.71 10.35
N GLU A 210 27.64 3.36 11.21
CA GLU A 210 26.99 2.69 12.33
C GLU A 210 25.98 1.65 11.83
N TYR A 211 25.23 1.96 10.77
CA TYR A 211 24.32 0.99 10.15
C TYR A 211 25.03 -0.28 9.68
N LYS A 212 26.18 -0.14 9.00
CA LYS A 212 26.99 -1.29 8.55
C LYS A 212 27.50 -2.13 9.72
N GLU A 213 27.86 -1.49 10.83
CA GLU A 213 28.25 -2.24 12.03
C GLU A 213 27.07 -3.02 12.62
N ARG A 214 25.88 -2.43 12.65
CA ARG A 214 24.66 -3.11 13.10
C ARG A 214 24.26 -4.26 12.16
N GLN A 215 24.50 -4.12 10.86
CA GLN A 215 24.32 -5.21 9.90
C GLN A 215 25.24 -6.39 10.21
N ARG A 216 26.51 -6.14 10.53
CA ARG A 216 27.44 -7.20 10.95
C ARG A 216 26.97 -7.90 12.22
N LEU A 217 26.56 -7.15 13.24
CA LEU A 217 26.02 -7.72 14.48
C LEU A 217 24.78 -8.59 14.23
N HIS A 218 23.90 -8.16 13.32
CA HIS A 218 22.72 -8.91 12.92
C HIS A 218 23.08 -10.25 12.26
N GLU A 219 24.02 -10.24 11.32
CA GLU A 219 24.51 -11.43 10.62
C GLU A 219 25.22 -12.39 11.59
N GLU A 220 26.07 -11.88 12.48
CA GLU A 220 26.75 -12.64 13.53
C GLU A 220 25.74 -13.33 14.47
N ARG A 221 24.69 -12.60 14.87
CA ARG A 221 23.59 -13.16 15.68
C ARG A 221 22.91 -14.31 14.94
N ILE A 222 22.46 -14.12 13.69
CA ILE A 222 21.79 -15.17 12.90
C ILE A 222 22.68 -16.42 12.83
N LYS A 223 23.95 -16.25 12.49
CA LYS A 223 24.91 -17.35 12.38
C LYS A 223 25.06 -18.11 13.70
N SER A 224 25.20 -17.40 14.81
CA SER A 224 25.34 -18.03 16.14
C SER A 224 24.08 -18.80 16.57
N GLU A 225 22.89 -18.28 16.23
CA GLU A 225 21.61 -18.94 16.50
C GLU A 225 21.45 -20.23 15.66
N ASP A 226 21.89 -20.21 14.40
CA ASP A 226 21.81 -21.35 13.51
C ASP A 226 22.80 -22.47 13.89
N GLU A 227 24.04 -22.12 14.26
CA GLU A 227 25.01 -23.08 14.80
C GLU A 227 24.50 -23.73 16.09
N SER A 228 23.89 -22.94 16.98
CA SER A 228 23.29 -23.44 18.23
C SER A 228 22.13 -24.39 17.99
N LYS A 229 21.34 -24.20 16.92
CA LYS A 229 20.27 -25.11 16.52
C LYS A 229 20.82 -26.39 15.89
N ALA A 230 21.89 -26.30 15.11
CA ALA A 230 22.53 -27.44 14.46
C ALA A 230 23.19 -28.39 15.46
N GLY A 231 23.81 -27.86 16.53
CA GLY A 231 24.44 -28.66 17.59
C GLY A 231 23.47 -29.29 18.61
N ARG A 232 22.15 -29.08 18.46
CA ARG A 232 21.10 -29.67 19.30
C ARG A 232 20.34 -30.83 18.61
N LYS A 233 20.73 -31.22 17.39
CA LYS A 233 20.26 -32.43 16.71
C LYS A 233 21.24 -33.58 16.92
#